data_AF-A0A846P1T8-F1
#
_entry.id   AF-A0A846P1T8-F1
#
_cell.length_a   1.000
_cell.length_b   1.000
_cell.length_c   1.000
_cell.angle_alpha   90.00
_cell.angle_beta   90.00
_cell.angle_gamma   90.00
#
_symmetry.space_group_name_H-M   'P 1'
#
loop_
_entity.id
_entity.type
_entity.pdbx_description
1 polymer ?
#
loop_
_entity_poly.entity_id
_entity_poly.type
_entity_poly.pdbx_seq_one_letter_code
_entity_poly.pdbx_strand_id
1 'polypeptide(L)'
;MSYKNKGVQKKYQKDWYQRKKAGLPTRTTPTRTPEERRKRQLEIKRKWNKITRKKVKEFVNKEIGNRCLFCGYEKRLICHRKDGSSHEKLSSLGLRALKTEIKIDKYIRVCFKCHKAIHWCMDNLGMSWKDIEKYMVSK
;
A
#
# COMPACT_ATOMS: atom_id res chain seq x y z
N MET A 1 9.52 26.84 7.99
CA MET A 1 9.80 26.43 6.60
C MET A 1 11.26 26.76 6.29
N SER A 2 12.13 25.75 6.24
CA SER A 2 13.52 25.95 5.78
C SER A 2 13.52 25.96 4.26
N TYR A 3 13.78 27.12 3.64
CA TYR A 3 13.94 27.22 2.19
C TYR A 3 15.31 26.65 1.84
N LYS A 4 15.34 25.43 1.28
CA LYS A 4 16.58 24.75 0.85
C LYS A 4 17.36 25.49 -0.25
N ASN A 5 16.83 26.59 -0.81
CA ASN A 5 17.44 27.37 -1.88
C ASN A 5 17.50 28.87 -1.50
N LYS A 6 18.72 29.35 -1.19
CA LYS A 6 18.99 30.74 -0.78
C LYS A 6 18.63 31.77 -1.86
N GLY A 7 18.74 31.42 -3.14
CA GLY A 7 18.40 32.32 -4.26
C GLY A 7 16.90 32.57 -4.36
N VAL A 8 16.10 31.50 -4.25
CA VAL A 8 14.63 31.60 -4.23
C VAL A 8 14.15 32.39 -3.02
N GLN A 9 14.77 32.19 -1.85
CA GLN A 9 14.45 32.95 -0.64
C GLN A 9 14.72 34.45 -0.78
N LYS A 10 15.89 34.84 -1.33
CA LYS A 10 16.21 36.26 -1.58
C LYS A 10 15.22 36.90 -2.57
N LYS A 11 14.86 36.20 -3.65
CA LYS A 11 13.87 36.69 -4.62
C LYS A 11 12.50 36.90 -3.97
N TYR A 12 12.04 35.93 -3.16
CA TYR A 12 10.78 36.04 -2.41
C TYR A 12 10.79 37.21 -1.42
N GLN A 13 11.87 37.38 -0.65
CA GLN A 13 12.01 38.49 0.30
C GLN A 13 11.98 39.85 -0.40
N LYS A 14 12.67 39.98 -1.54
CA LYS A 14 12.68 41.21 -2.35
C LYS A 14 11.28 41.53 -2.89
N ASP A 15 10.58 40.54 -3.45
CA ASP A 15 9.21 40.68 -3.96
C ASP A 15 8.22 41.03 -2.84
N TRP A 16 8.31 40.34 -1.70
CA TRP A 16 7.51 40.64 -0.51
C TRP A 16 7.70 42.07 -0.02
N TYR A 17 8.95 42.53 0.05
CA TYR A 17 9.28 43.90 0.48
C TYR A 17 8.76 44.95 -0.50
N GLN A 18 8.92 44.73 -1.81
CA GLN A 18 8.40 45.62 -2.84
C GLN A 18 6.87 45.75 -2.77
N ARG A 19 6.16 44.61 -2.59
CA ARG A 19 4.70 44.61 -2.43
C ARG A 19 4.25 45.34 -1.16
N LYS A 20 4.94 45.12 -0.04
CA LYS A 20 4.67 45.82 1.22
C LYS A 20 4.85 47.33 1.07
N LYS A 21 5.92 47.78 0.41
CA LYS A 21 6.17 49.20 0.12
C LYS A 21 5.08 49.81 -0.77
N ALA A 22 4.52 49.03 -1.69
CA ALA A 22 3.45 49.45 -2.59
C ALA A 22 2.04 49.34 -1.98
N GLY A 23 1.90 48.98 -0.69
CA GLY A 23 0.59 48.75 -0.07
C GLY A 23 -0.18 47.54 -0.62
N LEU A 24 0.48 46.67 -1.38
CA LEU A 24 -0.14 45.50 -2.01
C LEU A 24 -0.20 44.31 -1.06
N PRO A 25 -1.17 43.39 -1.23
CA PRO A 25 -1.22 42.16 -0.45
C PRO A 25 0.08 41.37 -0.58
N THR A 26 0.72 41.08 0.54
CA THR A 26 2.00 40.34 0.58
C THR A 26 1.84 38.84 0.39
N ARG A 27 0.61 38.33 0.51
CA ARG A 27 0.26 36.94 0.21
C ARG A 27 -0.11 36.83 -1.27
N THR A 28 0.80 36.28 -2.06
CA THR A 28 0.63 36.12 -3.51
C THR A 28 -0.01 34.81 -3.91
N THR A 29 -0.17 33.87 -2.96
CA THR A 29 -0.76 32.57 -3.26
C THR A 29 -2.25 32.77 -3.54
N PRO A 30 -2.75 32.40 -4.73
CA PRO A 30 -4.19 32.41 -4.98
C PRO A 30 -4.89 31.64 -3.87
N THR A 31 -5.84 32.28 -3.22
CA THR A 31 -6.67 31.61 -2.22
C THR A 31 -7.51 30.59 -2.96
N ARG A 32 -7.11 29.32 -2.90
CA ARG A 32 -7.87 28.26 -3.54
C ARG A 32 -9.30 28.23 -3.03
N THR A 33 -10.26 28.03 -3.92
CA THR A 33 -11.65 27.77 -3.54
C THR A 33 -11.75 26.48 -2.71
N PRO A 34 -12.80 26.30 -1.90
CA PRO A 34 -13.02 25.03 -1.20
C PRO A 34 -12.98 23.80 -2.12
N GLU A 35 -13.51 23.90 -3.35
CA GLU A 35 -13.52 22.81 -4.34
C GLU A 35 -12.12 22.49 -4.86
N GLU A 36 -11.32 23.51 -5.17
CA GLU A 36 -9.93 23.33 -5.58
C GLU A 36 -9.09 22.69 -4.47
N ARG A 37 -9.35 23.04 -3.20
CA ARG A 37 -8.71 22.40 -2.04
C ARG A 37 -9.10 20.93 -1.96
N ARG A 38 -10.39 20.60 -2.10
CA ARG A 38 -10.90 19.22 -2.08
C ARG A 38 -10.31 18.38 -3.21
N LYS A 39 -10.29 18.91 -4.45
CA LYS A 39 -9.70 18.25 -5.62
C LYS A 39 -8.22 17.95 -5.40
N ARG A 40 -7.45 18.92 -4.92
CA ARG A 40 -6.04 18.74 -4.58
C ARG A 40 -5.82 17.68 -3.49
N GLN A 41 -6.62 17.70 -2.42
CA GLN A 41 -6.54 16.69 -1.36
C GLN A 41 -6.82 15.29 -1.90
N LEU A 42 -7.83 15.13 -2.77
CA LEU A 42 -8.15 13.86 -3.42
C LEU A 42 -7.01 13.36 -4.32
N GLU A 43 -6.40 14.24 -5.10
CA GLU A 43 -5.23 13.90 -5.94
C GLU A 43 -4.04 13.46 -5.09
N ILE A 44 -3.73 14.19 -4.02
CA ILE A 44 -2.68 13.84 -3.06
C ILE A 44 -2.99 12.46 -2.46
N LYS A 45 -4.21 12.23 -2.00
CA LYS A 45 -4.67 10.94 -1.44
C LYS A 45 -4.51 9.80 -2.45
N ARG A 46 -4.91 10.00 -3.71
CA ARG A 46 -4.75 9.01 -4.80
C ARG A 46 -3.29 8.68 -5.07
N LYS A 47 -2.43 9.70 -5.16
CA LYS A 47 -0.98 9.53 -5.36
C LYS A 47 -0.35 8.73 -4.21
N TRP A 48 -0.66 9.11 -2.97
CA TRP A 48 -0.20 8.38 -1.78
C TRP A 48 -0.69 6.94 -1.75
N ASN A 49 -1.97 6.69 -2.00
CA ASN A 49 -2.52 5.33 -2.05
C ASN A 49 -1.84 4.46 -3.11
N LYS A 50 -1.53 5.03 -4.29
CA LYS A 50 -0.80 4.31 -5.34
C LYS A 50 0.60 3.92 -4.88
N ILE A 51 1.34 4.85 -4.25
CA ILE A 51 2.68 4.60 -3.72
C ILE A 51 2.63 3.54 -2.62
N THR A 52 1.69 3.65 -1.68
CA THR A 52 1.52 2.70 -0.58
C THR A 52 1.22 1.31 -1.10
N ARG A 53 0.24 1.14 -2.02
CA ARG A 53 -0.09 -0.16 -2.61
C ARG A 53 1.11 -0.81 -3.29
N LYS A 54 1.94 -0.03 -3.99
CA LYS A 54 3.18 -0.53 -4.61
C LYS A 54 4.15 -1.05 -3.56
N LYS A 55 4.44 -0.26 -2.53
CA LYS A 55 5.33 -0.67 -1.42
C LYS A 55 4.83 -1.90 -0.66
N VAL A 56 3.52 -1.98 -0.41
CA VAL A 56 2.90 -3.15 0.23
C VAL A 56 3.08 -4.39 -0.63
N LYS A 57 2.84 -4.29 -1.94
CA LYS A 57 3.05 -5.40 -2.88
C LYS A 57 4.51 -5.86 -2.89
N GLU A 58 5.45 -4.92 -2.95
CA GLU A 58 6.89 -5.23 -2.92
C GLU A 58 7.29 -5.93 -1.62
N PHE A 59 6.81 -5.43 -0.48
CA PHE A 59 7.05 -6.05 0.83
C PHE A 59 6.50 -7.48 0.89
N VAL A 60 5.23 -7.67 0.54
CA VAL A 60 4.58 -9.00 0.52
C VAL A 60 5.32 -9.98 -0.39
N ASN A 61 5.72 -9.52 -1.58
CA ASN A 61 6.47 -10.34 -2.52
C ASN A 61 7.86 -10.73 -1.99
N LYS A 62 8.50 -9.85 -1.21
CA LYS A 62 9.79 -10.13 -0.58
C LYS A 62 9.65 -11.15 0.55
N GLU A 63 8.63 -11.00 1.41
CA GLU A 63 8.50 -11.82 2.62
C GLU A 63 7.88 -13.21 2.37
N ILE A 64 6.92 -13.32 1.44
CA ILE A 64 6.18 -14.58 1.21
C ILE A 64 6.44 -15.13 -0.21
N GLY A 65 7.02 -14.32 -1.10
CA GLY A 65 7.27 -14.69 -2.49
C GLY A 65 6.27 -14.11 -3.49
N ASN A 66 6.59 -14.26 -4.78
CA ASN A 66 5.86 -13.70 -5.91
C ASN A 66 5.18 -14.76 -6.79
N ARG A 67 5.15 -16.02 -6.36
CA ARG A 67 4.55 -17.15 -7.08
C ARG A 67 3.52 -17.86 -6.20
N CYS A 68 2.56 -18.53 -6.83
CA CYS A 68 1.63 -19.43 -6.17
C CYS A 68 2.41 -20.60 -5.60
N LEU A 69 2.26 -20.88 -4.31
CA LEU A 69 2.94 -21.99 -3.63
C LEU A 69 2.63 -23.34 -4.30
N PHE A 70 1.41 -23.52 -4.81
CA PHE A 70 0.96 -24.82 -5.33
C PHE A 70 1.15 -25.01 -6.83
N CYS A 71 0.95 -23.97 -7.63
CA CYS A 71 0.97 -24.10 -9.09
C CYS A 71 2.02 -23.22 -9.78
N GLY A 72 2.82 -22.46 -9.02
CA GLY A 72 3.87 -21.60 -9.56
C GLY A 72 3.39 -20.37 -10.35
N TYR A 73 2.07 -20.17 -10.51
CA TYR A 73 1.49 -19.01 -11.20
C TYR A 73 1.89 -17.69 -10.54
N GLU A 74 2.13 -16.62 -11.30
CA GLU A 74 2.77 -15.39 -10.75
C GLU A 74 1.85 -14.17 -10.71
N LYS A 75 0.72 -14.22 -11.43
CA LYS A 75 -0.18 -13.07 -11.60
C LYS A 75 -1.36 -13.16 -10.63
N ARG A 76 -1.88 -11.99 -10.21
CA ARG A 76 -3.11 -11.86 -9.40
C ARG A 76 -3.16 -12.80 -8.19
N LEU A 77 -2.05 -12.87 -7.46
CA LEU A 77 -1.95 -13.72 -6.27
C LEU A 77 -2.62 -13.06 -5.07
N ILE A 78 -3.22 -13.90 -4.24
CA ILE A 78 -3.92 -13.58 -3.01
C ILE A 78 -3.04 -14.06 -1.85
N CYS A 79 -3.05 -13.32 -0.74
CA CYS A 79 -2.47 -13.82 0.50
C CYS A 79 -3.55 -14.59 1.24
N HIS A 80 -3.22 -15.79 1.68
CA HIS A 80 -4.10 -16.63 2.48
C HIS A 80 -3.42 -16.93 3.81
N ARG A 81 -4.17 -16.90 4.91
CA ARG A 81 -3.64 -17.32 6.22
C ARG A 81 -3.70 -18.83 6.33
N LYS A 82 -2.62 -19.45 6.76
CA LYS A 82 -2.56 -20.91 6.92
C LYS A 82 -3.54 -21.42 7.97
N ASP A 83 -3.92 -20.61 8.96
CA ASP A 83 -4.93 -21.00 9.95
C ASP A 83 -6.39 -20.93 9.44
N GLY A 84 -6.62 -20.55 8.17
CA GLY A 84 -7.96 -20.43 7.60
C GLY A 84 -8.77 -19.24 8.09
N SER A 85 -8.24 -18.46 9.05
CA SER A 85 -8.96 -17.31 9.60
C SER A 85 -9.05 -16.15 8.60
N SER A 86 -10.17 -15.44 8.65
CA SER A 86 -10.34 -14.21 7.89
C SER A 86 -9.30 -13.17 8.32
N HIS A 87 -8.79 -12.40 7.36
CA HIS A 87 -7.90 -11.28 7.65
C HIS A 87 -8.36 -10.03 6.90
N GLU A 88 -8.01 -8.87 7.46
CA GLU A 88 -8.22 -7.62 6.74
C GLU A 88 -7.43 -7.61 5.44
N LYS A 89 -7.90 -6.84 4.46
CA LYS A 89 -7.17 -6.67 3.20
C LYS A 89 -5.80 -6.09 3.53
N LEU A 90 -4.72 -6.82 3.29
CA LEU A 90 -3.36 -6.34 3.59
C LEU A 90 -3.04 -4.97 2.96
N SER A 91 -3.73 -4.59 1.87
CA SER A 91 -3.64 -3.26 1.27
C SER A 91 -4.22 -2.10 2.11
N SER A 92 -5.09 -2.38 3.09
CA SER A 92 -5.60 -1.38 4.05
C SER A 92 -4.66 -1.20 5.23
N LEU A 93 -3.78 -2.16 5.51
CA LEU A 93 -2.79 -2.06 6.56
C LEU A 93 -1.66 -1.11 6.16
N GLY A 94 -1.19 -0.32 7.12
CA GLY A 94 0.03 0.47 6.96
C GLY A 94 1.26 -0.44 6.91
N LEU A 95 2.33 0.00 6.24
CA LEU A 95 3.59 -0.78 6.14
C LEU A 95 4.16 -1.21 7.49
N ARG A 96 3.97 -0.43 8.55
CA ARG A 96 4.43 -0.78 9.90
C ARG A 96 3.68 -2.00 10.45
N ALA A 97 2.35 -2.04 10.31
CA ALA A 97 1.52 -3.16 10.74
C ALA A 97 1.81 -4.42 9.90
N LEU A 98 2.02 -4.25 8.59
CA LEU A 98 2.38 -5.37 7.72
C LEU A 98 3.68 -6.06 8.14
N LYS A 99 4.69 -5.29 8.56
CA LYS A 99 5.96 -5.85 9.06
C LYS A 99 5.81 -6.71 10.30
N THR A 100 4.81 -6.44 11.14
CA THR A 100 4.57 -7.23 12.35
C THR A 100 3.67 -8.43 12.10
N GLU A 101 2.74 -8.30 11.16
CA GLU A 101 1.67 -9.29 10.93
C GLU A 101 2.05 -10.33 9.87
N ILE A 102 2.67 -9.90 8.77
CA ILE A 102 3.01 -10.79 7.65
C ILE A 102 4.33 -11.48 7.93
N LYS A 103 4.24 -12.80 8.05
CA LYS A 103 5.37 -13.71 8.13
C LYS A 103 5.06 -14.96 7.30
N ILE A 104 6.10 -15.56 6.70
CA ILE A 104 5.99 -16.72 5.81
C ILE A 104 5.47 -17.99 6.49
N ASP A 105 5.63 -18.08 7.82
CA ASP A 105 5.10 -19.15 8.66
C ASP A 105 3.58 -19.09 8.80
N LYS A 106 2.97 -17.90 8.70
CA LYS A 106 1.53 -17.67 8.88
C LYS A 106 0.76 -17.48 7.58
N TYR A 107 1.43 -16.95 6.56
CA TYR A 107 0.81 -16.56 5.30
C TYR A 107 1.44 -17.27 4.11
N ILE A 108 0.65 -17.48 3.07
CA ILE A 108 1.08 -18.01 1.77
C ILE A 108 0.59 -17.13 0.63
N ARG A 109 1.21 -17.32 -0.54
CA ARG A 109 0.75 -16.73 -1.79
C ARG A 109 0.14 -17.79 -2.67
N VAL A 110 -1.10 -17.57 -3.09
CA VAL A 110 -1.84 -18.52 -3.92
C VAL A 110 -2.61 -17.79 -5.03
N CYS A 111 -2.75 -18.44 -6.18
CA CYS A 111 -3.62 -17.93 -7.23
C CYS A 111 -5.10 -18.11 -6.85
N PHE A 112 -6.01 -17.41 -7.51
CA PHE A 112 -7.44 -17.48 -7.20
C PHE A 112 -8.02 -18.91 -7.25
N LYS A 113 -7.56 -19.75 -8.19
CA LYS A 113 -8.02 -21.14 -8.30
C LYS A 113 -7.57 -21.97 -7.09
N CYS A 114 -6.28 -21.92 -6.75
CA CYS A 114 -5.74 -22.61 -5.58
C CYS A 114 -6.35 -22.08 -4.28
N HIS A 115 -6.56 -20.77 -4.17
CA HIS A 115 -7.22 -20.14 -3.02
C HIS A 115 -8.63 -20.72 -2.77
N LYS A 116 -9.44 -20.85 -3.83
CA LYS A 116 -10.76 -21.47 -3.74
C LYS A 116 -10.69 -22.94 -3.36
N ALA A 117 -9.74 -23.69 -3.92
CA ALA A 117 -9.56 -25.10 -3.59
C ALA A 117 -9.20 -25.30 -2.11
N ILE A 118 -8.33 -24.44 -1.55
CA ILE A 118 -7.93 -24.49 -0.13
C ILE A 118 -9.16 -24.27 0.76
N HIS A 119 -9.93 -23.21 0.53
CA HIS A 119 -11.16 -22.98 1.29
C HIS A 119 -12.13 -24.14 1.14
N TRP A 120 -12.31 -24.67 -0.06
CA TRP A 120 -13.17 -25.83 -0.25
C TRP A 120 -12.71 -27.03 0.58
N CYS A 121 -11.42 -27.35 0.61
CA CYS A 121 -10.86 -28.42 1.45
C CYS A 121 -11.04 -28.15 2.95
N MET A 122 -10.81 -26.91 3.40
CA MET A 122 -10.98 -26.54 4.81
C MET A 122 -12.46 -26.63 5.23
N ASP A 123 -13.37 -26.07 4.42
CA ASP A 123 -14.78 -25.92 4.76
C ASP A 123 -15.58 -27.23 4.59
N ASN A 124 -15.23 -28.07 3.61
CA ASN A 124 -16.02 -29.27 3.26
C ASN A 124 -15.38 -30.57 3.71
N LEU A 125 -14.05 -30.63 3.81
CA LEU A 125 -13.32 -31.84 4.21
C LEU A 125 -12.75 -31.74 5.63
N GLY A 126 -12.89 -30.58 6.29
CA GLY A 126 -12.32 -30.33 7.62
C GLY A 126 -10.79 -30.41 7.64
N MET A 127 -10.14 -30.26 6.49
CA MET A 127 -8.69 -30.39 6.38
C MET A 127 -8.00 -29.19 7.03
N SER A 128 -7.03 -29.44 7.91
CA SER A 128 -6.14 -28.40 8.38
C SER A 128 -5.15 -28.01 7.28
N TRP A 129 -4.49 -26.86 7.44
CA TRP A 129 -3.40 -26.49 6.53
C TRP A 129 -2.28 -27.53 6.46
N LYS A 130 -1.97 -28.20 7.57
CA LYS A 130 -0.93 -29.24 7.59
C LYS A 130 -1.31 -30.42 6.69
N ASP A 131 -2.59 -30.78 6.67
CA ASP A 131 -3.10 -31.84 5.79
C ASP A 131 -2.96 -31.42 4.33
N ILE A 132 -3.39 -30.19 3.99
CA ILE A 132 -3.30 -29.66 2.63
C ILE A 132 -1.85 -29.59 2.15
N GLU A 133 -0.94 -29.11 3.01
CA GLU A 133 0.49 -29.00 2.70
C GLU A 133 1.10 -30.38 2.43
N LYS A 134 0.76 -31.39 3.24
CA LYS A 134 1.21 -32.77 3.06
C LYS A 134 0.82 -33.34 1.69
N TYR A 135 -0.40 -33.12 1.22
CA TYR A 135 -0.85 -33.68 -0.07
C TYR A 135 -0.34 -32.91 -1.29
N MET A 136 0.00 -31.63 -1.13
CA MET A 136 0.32 -30.75 -2.26
C MET A 136 1.82 -30.53 -2.48
N VAL A 137 2.65 -30.68 -1.44
CA VAL A 137 4.11 -30.48 -1.52
C VAL A 137 4.87 -31.79 -1.77
N SER A 138 4.20 -32.95 -1.72
CA SER A 138 4.80 -34.26 -2.06
C SER A 138 4.98 -34.50 -3.57
N LYS A 139 5.19 -33.45 -4.37
CA LYS A 139 5.61 -33.55 -5.78
C LYS A 139 7.00 -32.99 -5.94
#